data_AF-A0A6G2IL57-F1
#
_entry.id   AF-A0A6G2IL57-F1
#
_cell.length_a   1.000
_cell.length_b   1.000
_cell.length_c   1.000
_cell.angle_alpha   90.00
_cell.angle_beta   90.00
_cell.angle_gamma   90.00
#
_symmetry.space_group_name_H-M   'P 1'
#
loop_
_entity.id
_entity.type
_entity.pdbx_description
1 polymer ?
#
loop_
_entity_poly.entity_id
_entity_poly.type
_entity_poly.pdbx_seq_one_letter_code
_entity_poly.pdbx_strand_id
1 'polypeptide(L)'
;RLAQALRALHLAARAGAAPRAAAVWTAAGLGAPAAGRVELRHVFALAEHDGDALDDVARRFGGLGLLPLAAEAAAQAARVHRASGNRRSARAAQAAGAEFAARGGVEPPVWAVPADRREAGARAELTAREREVVTLAVSQLSNQEIADRLVLSVRTVENHLYRAYGKLGVTARTELAPVLGMGPVPVRRRPWPVPA
;
A
#
# COMPACT_ATOMS: atom_id res chain seq x y z
N ARG A 1 -2.92 12.49 -32.06
CA ARG A 1 -3.92 11.41 -32.16
C ARG A 1 -3.41 10.11 -31.51
N LEU A 2 -2.26 9.55 -31.94
CA LEU A 2 -1.68 8.33 -31.35
C LEU A 2 -1.35 8.41 -29.85
N ALA A 3 -0.68 9.48 -29.40
CA ALA A 3 -0.32 9.64 -27.99
C ALA A 3 -1.53 9.71 -27.05
N GLN A 4 -2.64 10.28 -27.52
CA GLN A 4 -3.88 10.38 -26.75
C GLN A 4 -4.61 9.05 -26.70
N ALA A 5 -4.62 8.29 -27.80
CA ALA A 5 -5.12 6.92 -27.83
C ALA A 5 -4.33 6.02 -26.86
N LEU A 6 -3.00 6.11 -26.86
CA LEU A 6 -2.16 5.36 -25.92
C LEU A 6 -2.49 5.71 -24.46
N ARG A 7 -2.58 7.00 -24.11
CA ARG A 7 -2.94 7.42 -22.75
C ARG A 7 -4.32 6.89 -22.33
N ALA A 8 -5.29 6.92 -23.23
CA ALA A 8 -6.64 6.40 -22.97
C ALA A 8 -6.63 4.89 -22.73
N LEU A 9 -5.92 4.13 -23.58
CA LEU A 9 -5.78 2.68 -23.44
C LEU A 9 -5.01 2.31 -22.18
N HIS A 10 -3.94 3.05 -21.84
CA HIS A 10 -3.16 2.84 -20.63
C HIS A 10 -4.00 3.09 -19.37
N LEU A 11 -4.78 4.16 -19.33
CA LEU A 11 -5.69 4.44 -18.22
C LEU A 11 -6.76 3.35 -18.09
N ALA A 12 -7.36 2.93 -19.21
CA ALA A 12 -8.36 1.86 -19.22
C ALA A 12 -7.78 0.54 -18.70
N ALA A 13 -6.55 0.18 -19.13
CA ALA A 13 -5.89 -1.04 -18.69
C ALA A 13 -5.65 -1.04 -17.18
N ARG A 14 -5.09 0.07 -16.67
CA ARG A 14 -4.86 0.30 -15.25
C ARG A 14 -6.15 0.20 -14.43
N ALA A 15 -7.27 0.71 -14.96
CA ALA A 15 -8.60 0.63 -14.35
C ALA A 15 -9.27 -0.76 -14.46
N GLY A 16 -8.59 -1.78 -15.00
CA GLY A 16 -9.07 -3.16 -15.03
C GLY A 16 -9.52 -3.66 -16.41
N ALA A 17 -9.45 -2.84 -17.46
CA ALA A 17 -9.83 -3.23 -18.82
C ALA A 17 -8.63 -3.64 -19.70
N ALA A 18 -7.56 -4.18 -19.10
CA ALA A 18 -6.29 -4.44 -19.80
C ALA A 18 -6.41 -5.37 -21.03
N PRO A 19 -7.14 -6.51 -20.98
CA PRO A 19 -7.31 -7.36 -22.16
C PRO A 19 -7.98 -6.64 -23.34
N ARG A 20 -9.00 -5.82 -23.05
CA ARG A 20 -9.69 -5.03 -24.08
C ARG A 20 -8.80 -3.93 -24.64
N ALA A 21 -8.02 -3.26 -23.78
CA ALA A 21 -7.08 -2.23 -24.20
C ALA A 21 -5.97 -2.80 -25.12
N ALA A 22 -5.42 -3.96 -24.77
CA ALA A 22 -4.46 -4.69 -25.60
C ALA A 22 -5.06 -5.08 -26.96
N ALA A 23 -6.27 -5.63 -26.97
CA ALA A 23 -6.96 -6.02 -28.20
C ALA A 23 -7.21 -4.82 -29.14
N VAL A 24 -7.65 -3.67 -28.60
CA VAL A 24 -7.85 -2.44 -29.39
C VAL A 24 -6.54 -1.93 -29.97
N TRP A 25 -5.44 -1.97 -29.21
CA TRP A 25 -4.12 -1.59 -29.71
C TRP A 25 -3.68 -2.47 -30.88
N THR A 26 -3.78 -3.80 -30.72
CA THR A 26 -3.40 -4.77 -31.75
C THR A 26 -4.26 -4.63 -33.01
N ALA A 27 -5.58 -4.50 -32.86
CA ALA A 27 -6.51 -4.34 -33.97
C ALA A 27 -6.28 -3.05 -34.77
N ALA A 28 -5.77 -1.99 -34.12
CA ALA A 28 -5.44 -0.74 -34.79
C ALA A 28 -4.18 -0.83 -35.68
N GLY A 29 -3.48 -1.96 -35.72
CA GLY A 29 -2.28 -2.15 -36.55
C GLY A 29 -1.11 -1.24 -36.14
N LEU A 30 -1.16 -0.69 -34.92
CA LEU A 30 -0.15 0.19 -34.38
C LEU A 30 1.01 -0.69 -33.88
N GLY A 31 1.94 -1.00 -34.79
CA GLY A 31 2.99 -2.00 -34.62
C GLY A 31 3.77 -1.95 -33.29
N ALA A 32 4.33 -3.11 -32.92
CA ALA A 32 5.22 -3.24 -31.77
C ALA A 32 6.70 -3.12 -32.22
N PRO A 33 7.65 -2.85 -31.31
CA PRO A 33 7.69 -3.49 -30.00
C PRO A 33 7.20 -2.59 -28.86
N ALA A 34 6.42 -3.20 -27.98
CA ALA A 34 6.12 -2.75 -26.62
C ALA A 34 7.38 -2.41 -25.78
N ALA A 35 8.59 -2.65 -26.29
CA ALA A 35 9.86 -2.43 -25.62
C ALA A 35 10.21 -0.94 -25.37
N GLY A 36 9.72 -0.03 -26.22
CA GLY A 36 10.08 1.40 -26.12
C GLY A 36 9.17 2.23 -25.21
N ARG A 37 7.87 1.91 -25.15
CA ARG A 37 6.90 2.66 -24.35
C ARG A 37 6.44 1.87 -23.14
N VAL A 38 6.82 2.36 -21.97
CA VAL A 38 6.51 1.75 -20.67
C VAL A 38 5.01 1.62 -20.47
N GLU A 39 4.21 2.58 -20.96
CA GLU A 39 2.74 2.53 -20.87
C GLU A 39 2.16 1.34 -21.66
N LEU A 40 2.67 1.08 -22.86
CA LEU A 40 2.18 -0.02 -23.67
C LEU A 40 2.62 -1.37 -23.08
N ARG A 41 3.86 -1.46 -22.62
CA ARG A 41 4.34 -2.63 -21.87
C ARG A 41 3.47 -2.89 -20.63
N HIS A 42 3.07 -1.84 -19.93
CA HIS A 42 2.17 -1.96 -18.79
C HIS A 42 0.81 -2.55 -19.19
N VAL A 43 0.22 -2.09 -20.30
CA VAL A 43 -1.05 -2.65 -20.82
C VAL A 43 -0.95 -4.15 -21.07
N PHE A 44 0.08 -4.60 -21.79
CA PHE A 44 0.25 -6.01 -22.13
C PHE A 44 0.58 -6.87 -20.90
N ALA A 45 1.47 -6.42 -20.02
CA ALA A 45 1.78 -7.13 -18.78
C ALA A 45 0.54 -7.33 -17.88
N LEU A 46 -0.35 -6.34 -17.82
CA LEU A 46 -1.64 -6.48 -17.12
C LEU A 46 -2.58 -7.46 -17.81
N ALA A 47 -2.64 -7.46 -19.14
CA ALA A 47 -3.52 -8.33 -19.92
C ALA A 47 -3.08 -9.80 -19.85
N GLU A 48 -1.78 -10.05 -19.81
CA GLU A 48 -1.17 -11.38 -19.77
C GLU A 48 -1.03 -11.91 -18.33
N HIS A 49 -1.32 -11.09 -17.32
CA HIS A 49 -1.07 -11.39 -15.92
C HIS A 49 0.40 -11.80 -15.67
N ASP A 50 1.32 -11.05 -16.27
CA ASP A 50 2.76 -11.27 -16.14
C ASP A 50 3.31 -10.41 -14.99
N GLY A 51 3.59 -11.06 -13.86
CA GLY A 51 4.09 -10.39 -12.66
C GLY A 51 5.51 -9.83 -12.84
N ASP A 52 6.37 -10.56 -13.54
CA ASP A 52 7.77 -10.15 -13.75
C ASP A 52 7.83 -8.96 -14.72
N ALA A 53 7.01 -8.97 -15.78
CA ALA A 53 6.87 -7.83 -16.67
C ALA A 53 6.30 -6.59 -15.97
N LEU A 54 5.40 -6.76 -14.98
CA LEU A 54 4.90 -5.66 -14.16
C LEU A 54 5.97 -5.11 -13.20
N ASP A 55 6.82 -5.96 -12.63
CA ASP A 55 7.98 -5.51 -11.83
C ASP A 55 8.97 -4.69 -12.68
N ASP A 56 9.23 -5.12 -13.92
CA ASP A 56 10.01 -4.37 -14.90
C ASP A 56 9.40 -2.99 -15.21
N VAL A 57 8.08 -2.95 -15.41
CA VAL A 57 7.33 -1.71 -15.65
C VAL A 57 7.44 -0.76 -14.46
N ALA A 58 7.28 -1.27 -13.23
CA ALA A 58 7.42 -0.49 -12.01
C ALA A 58 8.80 0.16 -11.91
N ARG A 59 9.87 -0.61 -12.12
CA ARG A 59 11.25 -0.09 -12.12
C ARG A 59 11.48 0.97 -13.19
N ARG A 60 10.93 0.77 -14.39
CA ARG A 60 11.05 1.76 -15.50
C ARG A 60 10.31 3.06 -15.19
N PHE A 61 9.09 3.00 -14.64
CA PHE A 61 8.42 4.21 -14.18
C PHE A 61 9.20 4.92 -13.07
N GLY A 62 9.78 4.16 -12.14
CA GLY A 62 10.65 4.71 -11.10
C GLY A 62 11.87 5.44 -11.66
N GLY A 63 12.53 4.86 -12.67
CA GLY A 63 13.66 5.49 -13.38
C GLY A 63 13.27 6.76 -14.15
N LEU A 64 12.01 6.88 -14.58
CA LEU A 64 11.46 8.08 -15.22
C LEU A 64 10.94 9.13 -14.22
N GLY A 65 11.04 8.88 -12.91
CA GLY A 65 10.49 9.76 -11.88
C GLY A 65 8.96 9.72 -11.77
N LEU A 66 8.30 8.80 -12.46
CA LEU A 66 6.84 8.60 -12.43
C LEU A 66 6.44 7.74 -11.23
N LEU A 67 6.82 8.19 -10.03
CA LEU A 67 6.70 7.45 -8.77
C LEU A 67 5.28 6.94 -8.46
N PRO A 68 4.19 7.71 -8.70
CA PRO A 68 2.84 7.19 -8.51
C PRO A 68 2.54 5.97 -9.42
N LEU A 69 2.97 6.02 -10.68
CA LEU A 69 2.80 4.92 -11.64
C LEU A 69 3.70 3.73 -11.29
N ALA A 70 4.90 3.98 -10.76
CA ALA A 70 5.80 2.94 -10.28
C ALA A 70 5.20 2.18 -9.09
N ALA A 71 4.69 2.91 -8.10
CA ALA A 71 4.05 2.33 -6.91
C ALA A 71 2.82 1.49 -7.27
N GLU A 72 2.01 2.00 -8.20
CA GLU A 72 0.85 1.29 -8.72
C GLU A 72 1.23 -0.01 -9.46
N ALA A 73 2.18 0.06 -10.40
CA ALA A 73 2.62 -1.11 -11.16
C ALA A 73 3.17 -2.20 -10.24
N ALA A 74 3.92 -1.81 -9.19
CA ALA A 74 4.41 -2.73 -8.17
C ALA A 74 3.28 -3.36 -7.34
N ALA A 75 2.22 -2.61 -7.02
CA ALA A 75 1.05 -3.15 -6.35
C ALA A 75 0.28 -4.16 -7.23
N GLN A 76 0.18 -3.89 -8.54
CA GLN A 76 -0.41 -4.80 -9.52
C GLN A 76 0.45 -6.06 -9.70
N ALA A 77 1.78 -5.94 -9.78
CA ALA A 77 2.71 -7.06 -9.80
C ALA A 77 2.53 -7.96 -8.57
N ALA A 78 2.48 -7.36 -7.37
CA ALA A 78 2.24 -8.09 -6.13
C ALA A 78 0.93 -8.88 -6.13
N ARG A 79 -0.14 -8.36 -6.75
CA ARG A 79 -1.41 -9.07 -6.89
C ARG A 79 -1.27 -10.28 -7.80
N VAL A 80 -0.63 -10.10 -8.94
CA VAL A 80 -0.39 -11.18 -9.91
C VAL A 80 0.48 -12.27 -9.29
N HIS A 81 1.59 -11.93 -8.65
CA HIS A 81 2.46 -12.88 -7.95
C HIS A 81 1.73 -13.66 -6.85
N ARG A 82 0.81 -13.02 -6.11
CA ARG A 82 -0.01 -13.73 -5.10
C ARG A 82 -0.98 -14.71 -5.73
N ALA A 83 -1.66 -14.31 -6.82
CA ALA A 83 -2.57 -15.18 -7.55
C ALA A 83 -1.84 -16.41 -8.10
N SER A 84 -0.57 -16.25 -8.52
CA SER A 84 0.29 -17.34 -9.01
C SER A 84 1.02 -18.11 -7.89
N GLY A 85 0.78 -17.82 -6.61
CA GLY A 85 1.42 -18.50 -5.47
C GLY A 85 2.87 -18.08 -5.16
N ASN A 86 3.45 -17.14 -5.91
CA ASN A 86 4.81 -16.64 -5.75
C ASN A 86 4.93 -15.64 -4.59
N ARG A 87 4.81 -16.14 -3.35
CA ARG A 87 4.79 -15.31 -2.12
C ARG A 87 6.04 -14.42 -1.95
N ARG A 88 7.21 -14.90 -2.38
CA ARG A 88 8.46 -14.12 -2.29
C ARG A 88 8.43 -12.91 -3.22
N SER A 89 8.14 -13.11 -4.50
CA SER A 89 8.02 -12.04 -5.50
C SER A 89 6.90 -11.06 -5.13
N ALA A 90 5.77 -11.58 -4.63
CA ALA A 90 4.70 -10.73 -4.12
C ALA A 90 5.15 -9.77 -3.02
N ARG A 91 5.91 -10.25 -2.03
CA ARG A 91 6.43 -9.41 -0.94
C ARG A 91 7.45 -8.40 -1.45
N ALA A 92 8.33 -8.81 -2.37
CA ALA A 92 9.31 -7.92 -2.98
C ALA A 92 8.63 -6.77 -3.74
N ALA A 93 7.62 -7.08 -4.56
CA ALA A 93 6.83 -6.10 -5.28
C ALA A 93 6.07 -5.16 -4.32
N GLN A 94 5.51 -5.68 -3.21
CA GLN A 94 4.90 -4.84 -2.17
C GLN A 94 5.88 -3.86 -1.54
N ALA A 95 7.09 -4.31 -1.20
CA ALA A 95 8.13 -3.47 -0.61
C ALA A 95 8.59 -2.38 -1.58
N ALA A 96 8.82 -2.73 -2.86
CA ALA A 96 9.16 -1.76 -3.90
C ALA A 96 8.05 -0.71 -4.08
N GLY A 97 6.79 -1.14 -4.09
CA GLY A 97 5.65 -0.21 -4.18
C GLY A 97 5.58 0.77 -3.00
N ALA A 98 5.85 0.29 -1.77
CA ALA A 98 5.92 1.14 -0.58
C ALA A 98 7.08 2.14 -0.65
N GLU A 99 8.25 1.72 -1.16
CA GLU A 99 9.39 2.62 -1.36
C GLU A 99 9.07 3.74 -2.35
N PHE A 100 8.49 3.42 -3.51
CA PHE A 100 8.10 4.42 -4.51
C PHE A 100 7.06 5.40 -3.96
N ALA A 101 6.05 4.89 -3.24
CA ALA A 101 5.05 5.72 -2.57
C ALA A 101 5.68 6.70 -1.56
N ALA A 102 6.58 6.20 -0.70
CA ALA A 102 7.29 7.01 0.27
C ALA A 102 8.15 8.10 -0.38
N ARG A 103 8.88 7.75 -1.45
CA ARG A 103 9.70 8.71 -2.21
C ARG A 103 8.86 9.77 -2.93
N GLY A 104 7.68 9.41 -3.39
CA GLY A 104 6.78 10.31 -4.10
C GLY A 104 5.88 11.16 -3.19
N GLY A 105 5.82 10.85 -1.89
CA GLY A 105 4.86 11.47 -0.98
C GLY A 105 3.40 11.20 -1.38
N VAL A 106 3.15 10.10 -2.09
CA VAL A 106 1.83 9.74 -2.64
C VAL A 106 1.40 8.38 -2.12
N GLU A 107 0.13 8.24 -1.78
CA GLU A 107 -0.46 6.93 -1.58
C GLU A 107 -0.83 6.30 -2.93
N PRO A 108 -0.64 4.98 -3.12
CA PRO A 108 -1.08 4.32 -4.35
C PRO A 108 -2.59 4.49 -4.54
N PRO A 109 -3.07 4.66 -5.79
CA PRO A 109 -4.49 4.84 -6.05
C PRO A 109 -5.31 3.66 -5.54
N VAL A 110 -6.51 3.94 -4.99
CA VAL A 110 -7.36 2.97 -4.28
C VAL A 110 -7.60 1.69 -5.09
N TRP A 111 -7.73 1.78 -6.41
CA TRP A 111 -7.97 0.64 -7.31
C TRP A 111 -6.72 -0.17 -7.66
N ALA A 112 -5.51 0.34 -7.37
CA ALA A 112 -4.26 -0.40 -7.49
C ALA A 112 -3.96 -1.26 -6.25
N VAL A 113 -4.54 -0.89 -5.11
CA VAL A 113 -4.40 -1.63 -3.85
C VAL A 113 -5.38 -2.80 -3.84
N PRO A 114 -4.91 -4.05 -3.74
CA PRO A 114 -5.81 -5.20 -3.74
C PRO A 114 -6.75 -5.17 -2.52
N ALA A 115 -8.00 -5.63 -2.68
CA ALA A 115 -9.02 -5.60 -1.64
C ALA A 115 -8.56 -6.29 -0.34
N ASP A 116 -7.72 -7.31 -0.43
CA ASP A 116 -7.15 -8.01 0.72
C ASP A 116 -6.19 -7.15 1.57
N ARG A 117 -5.57 -6.11 1.00
CA ARG A 117 -4.79 -5.12 1.75
C ARG A 117 -5.69 -4.10 2.42
N ARG A 118 -6.90 -3.85 1.88
CA ARG A 118 -7.96 -3.09 2.58
C ARG A 118 -8.53 -3.91 3.72
N GLU A 119 -8.72 -5.21 3.54
CA GLU A 119 -9.10 -6.12 4.63
C GLU A 119 -7.98 -6.28 5.65
N ALA A 120 -6.72 -6.33 5.24
CA ALA A 120 -5.58 -6.33 6.16
C ALA A 120 -5.44 -4.99 6.90
N GLY A 121 -5.71 -3.87 6.23
CA GLY A 121 -5.81 -2.54 6.84
C GLY A 121 -6.99 -2.44 7.81
N ALA A 122 -8.17 -2.93 7.42
CA ALA A 122 -9.36 -3.02 8.27
C ALA A 122 -9.21 -4.04 9.41
N ARG A 123 -8.39 -5.08 9.22
CA ARG A 123 -7.97 -6.01 10.30
C ARG A 123 -6.90 -5.38 11.19
N ALA A 124 -6.07 -4.48 10.66
CA ALA A 124 -5.12 -3.67 11.42
C ALA A 124 -5.80 -2.50 12.14
N GLU A 125 -7.04 -2.15 11.77
CA GLU A 125 -7.85 -1.22 12.55
C GLU A 125 -8.23 -1.85 13.90
N LEU A 126 -7.99 -1.09 14.96
CA LEU A 126 -8.46 -1.42 16.29
C LEU A 126 -9.98 -1.45 16.28
N THR A 127 -10.56 -2.52 16.81
CA THR A 127 -11.99 -2.55 17.16
C THR A 127 -12.30 -1.46 18.17
N ALA A 128 -13.57 -1.08 18.31
CA ALA A 128 -14.01 -0.09 19.30
C ALA A 128 -13.49 -0.43 20.71
N ARG A 129 -13.55 -1.72 21.09
CA ARG A 129 -13.12 -2.17 22.41
C ARG A 129 -11.60 -2.17 22.59
N GLU A 130 -10.85 -2.61 21.58
CA GLU A 130 -9.38 -2.50 21.59
C GLU A 130 -8.93 -1.04 21.68
N ARG A 131 -9.60 -0.14 20.93
CA ARG A 131 -9.31 1.30 20.97
C ARG A 131 -9.56 1.89 22.36
N GLU A 132 -10.69 1.55 22.98
CA GLU A 132 -11.05 2.02 24.32
C GLU A 132 -10.03 1.55 25.38
N VAL A 133 -9.68 0.27 25.36
CA VAL A 133 -8.67 -0.31 26.25
C VAL A 133 -7.30 0.35 26.05
N VAL A 134 -6.86 0.52 24.80
CA VAL A 134 -5.58 1.16 24.49
C VAL A 134 -5.57 2.64 24.90
N THR A 135 -6.68 3.36 24.74
CA THR A 135 -6.79 4.77 25.16
C THR A 135 -6.59 4.90 26.67
N LEU A 136 -7.28 4.08 27.47
CA LEU A 136 -7.07 4.05 28.91
C LEU A 136 -5.66 3.61 29.28
N ALA A 137 -5.07 2.72 28.47
CA ALA A 137 -3.72 2.26 28.70
C ALA A 137 -2.66 3.37 28.48
N VAL A 138 -2.84 4.19 27.44
CA VAL A 138 -2.02 5.38 27.16
C VAL A 138 -2.15 6.39 28.30
N SER A 139 -3.35 6.56 28.86
CA SER A 139 -3.62 7.37 30.05
C SER A 139 -3.03 6.81 31.37
N GLN A 140 -2.14 5.82 31.29
CA GLN A 140 -1.41 5.23 32.42
C GLN A 140 -2.25 4.42 33.43
N LEU A 141 -3.49 4.03 33.11
CA LEU A 141 -4.29 3.16 33.99
C LEU A 141 -3.82 1.71 33.93
N SER A 142 -3.54 1.08 35.07
CA SER A 142 -3.21 -0.34 35.16
C SER A 142 -4.31 -1.24 34.56
N ASN A 143 -3.97 -2.49 34.19
CA ASN A 143 -4.96 -3.43 33.65
C ASN A 143 -6.12 -3.69 34.64
N GLN A 144 -5.86 -3.59 35.95
CA GLN A 144 -6.87 -3.70 37.00
C GLN A 144 -7.83 -2.50 36.97
N GLU A 145 -7.31 -1.27 36.94
CA GLU A 145 -8.14 -0.06 36.86
C GLU A 145 -8.96 -0.01 35.57
N ILE A 146 -8.39 -0.48 34.46
CA ILE A 146 -9.10 -0.61 33.18
C ILE A 146 -10.22 -1.66 33.31
N ALA A 147 -9.93 -2.81 33.91
CA ALA A 147 -10.90 -3.88 34.14
C ALA A 147 -12.08 -3.39 34.98
N ASP A 148 -11.81 -2.68 36.07
CA ASP A 148 -12.83 -2.13 36.96
C ASP A 148 -13.68 -1.07 36.24
N ARG A 149 -13.04 -0.14 35.52
CA ARG A 149 -13.74 0.93 34.80
C ARG A 149 -14.61 0.42 33.66
N LEU A 150 -14.15 -0.64 32.98
CA LEU A 150 -14.82 -1.21 31.82
C LEU A 150 -15.73 -2.39 32.15
N VAL A 151 -15.83 -2.76 33.44
CA VAL A 151 -16.58 -3.92 33.96
C VAL A 151 -16.18 -5.21 33.22
N LEU A 152 -14.87 -5.49 33.22
CA LEU A 152 -14.26 -6.66 32.59
C LEU A 152 -13.36 -7.41 33.57
N SER A 153 -12.93 -8.62 33.18
CA SER A 153 -11.79 -9.27 33.85
C SER A 153 -10.46 -8.69 33.36
N VAL A 154 -9.43 -8.70 34.22
CA VAL A 154 -8.05 -8.34 33.85
C VAL A 154 -7.57 -9.15 32.64
N ARG A 155 -7.87 -10.46 32.60
CA ARG A 155 -7.53 -11.33 31.47
C ARG A 155 -8.17 -10.88 30.16
N THR A 156 -9.39 -10.35 30.20
CA THR A 156 -10.05 -9.80 29.01
C THR A 156 -9.35 -8.53 28.53
N VAL A 157 -8.95 -7.65 29.44
CA VAL A 157 -8.16 -6.45 29.13
C VAL A 157 -6.81 -6.83 28.49
N GLU A 158 -6.10 -7.80 29.06
CA GLU A 158 -4.85 -8.32 28.51
C GLU A 158 -5.02 -8.88 27.11
N ASN A 159 -6.09 -9.64 26.86
CA ASN A 159 -6.39 -10.17 25.53
C ASN A 159 -6.66 -9.06 24.51
N HIS A 160 -7.38 -8.00 24.91
CA HIS A 160 -7.60 -6.84 24.04
C HIS A 160 -6.29 -6.10 23.74
N LEU A 161 -5.44 -5.89 24.74
CA LEU A 161 -4.11 -5.29 24.56
C LEU A 161 -3.23 -6.14 23.65
N TYR A 162 -3.18 -7.45 23.86
CA TYR A 162 -2.40 -8.37 23.04
C TYR A 162 -2.81 -8.29 21.55
N ARG A 163 -4.12 -8.31 21.28
CA ARG A 163 -4.62 -8.16 19.90
C ARG A 163 -4.33 -6.79 19.33
N ALA A 164 -4.49 -5.73 20.11
CA ALA A 164 -4.15 -4.38 19.71
C ALA A 164 -2.65 -4.23 19.40
N TYR A 165 -1.77 -4.85 20.19
CA TYR A 165 -0.32 -4.82 19.98
C TYR A 165 0.05 -5.46 18.64
N GLY A 166 -0.52 -6.64 18.36
CA GLY A 166 -0.34 -7.30 17.08
C GLY A 166 -0.83 -6.45 15.89
N LYS A 167 -1.91 -5.69 16.06
CA LYS A 167 -2.45 -4.78 15.03
C LYS A 167 -1.62 -3.50 14.84
N LEU A 168 -1.12 -2.94 15.94
CA LEU A 168 -0.33 -1.70 15.96
C LEU A 168 1.17 -1.93 15.69
N GLY A 169 1.62 -3.19 15.66
CA GLY A 169 3.02 -3.54 15.46
C GLY A 169 3.92 -3.17 16.63
N VAL A 170 3.37 -3.09 17.84
CA VAL A 170 4.10 -2.77 19.08
C VAL A 170 4.28 -4.01 19.94
N THR A 171 5.29 -3.99 20.80
CA THR A 171 5.58 -5.08 21.75
C THR A 171 5.47 -4.63 23.20
N ALA A 172 5.54 -3.32 23.45
CA ALA A 172 5.48 -2.76 24.78
C ALA A 172 4.40 -1.68 24.92
N ARG A 173 3.85 -1.58 26.12
CA ARG A 173 2.83 -0.58 26.47
C ARG A 173 3.32 0.85 26.27
N THR A 174 4.61 1.10 26.50
CA THR A 174 5.26 2.41 26.30
C THR A 174 5.30 2.84 24.83
N GLU A 175 5.20 1.91 23.89
CA GLU A 175 5.18 2.17 22.45
C GLU A 175 3.79 2.61 21.95
N LEU A 176 2.74 2.46 22.76
CA LEU A 176 1.37 2.83 22.37
C LEU A 176 1.19 4.33 22.15
N ALA A 177 1.72 5.16 23.05
CA ALA A 177 1.52 6.61 22.98
C ALA A 177 2.19 7.24 21.73
N PRO A 178 3.44 6.88 21.37
CA PRO A 178 4.04 7.31 20.11
C PRO A 178 3.24 6.87 18.87
N VAL A 179 2.80 5.60 18.82
CA VAL A 179 2.10 5.04 17.65
C VAL A 179 0.72 5.66 17.44
N LEU A 180 0.06 6.07 18.53
CA LEU A 180 -1.25 6.73 18.47
C LEU A 180 -1.18 8.25 18.31
N GLY A 181 0.03 8.83 18.18
CA GLY A 181 0.20 10.28 18.10
C GLY A 181 -0.15 11.01 19.40
N MET A 182 -0.17 10.31 20.53
CA MET A 182 -0.47 10.85 21.87
C MET A 182 0.78 11.09 22.72
N GLY A 183 1.98 11.00 22.13
CA GLY A 183 3.25 11.44 22.73
C GLY A 183 3.69 12.80 22.20
N PRO A 184 4.65 13.48 22.85
CA PRO A 184 5.23 14.71 22.31
C PRO A 184 5.80 14.42 20.91
N VAL A 185 5.23 15.10 19.91
CA VAL A 185 5.68 15.03 18.51
C VAL A 185 7.20 15.24 18.49
N PRO A 186 8.01 14.31 17.97
CA PRO A 186 9.42 14.60 17.73
C PRO A 186 9.46 15.72 16.69
N VAL A 187 9.81 16.92 17.16
CA VAL A 187 10.04 18.08 16.30
C VAL A 187 11.11 17.68 15.29
N ARG A 188 10.73 17.48 14.02
CA ARG A 188 11.69 17.36 12.92
C ARG A 188 12.45 18.67 12.82
N ARG A 189 13.58 18.78 13.53
CA ARG A 189 14.51 19.89 13.37
C ARG A 189 15.30 19.69 12.08
N ARG A 190 14.78 20.22 10.97
CA ARG A 190 15.59 20.79 9.90
C ARG A 190 14.91 22.06 9.41
N PRO A 191 15.50 23.25 9.63
CA PRO A 191 15.04 24.46 8.95
C PRO A 191 15.27 24.32 7.45
N TRP A 192 14.28 24.73 6.67
CA TRP A 192 14.38 24.93 5.23
C TRP A 192 15.40 26.06 4.94
N PRO A 193 16.41 25.86 4.07
CA PRO A 193 17.29 26.94 3.67
C PRO A 193 16.54 27.89 2.73
N VAL A 194 16.40 29.15 3.14
CA VAL A 194 15.99 30.25 2.25
C VAL A 194 17.21 30.66 1.42
N PRO A 195 17.14 30.66 0.07
CA PRO A 195 18.20 31.21 -0.75
C PRO A 195 18.28 32.73 -0.58
N ALA A 196 19.50 33.25 -0.55
CA ALA A 196 19.84 34.68 -0.47
C ALA A 196 19.55 35.41 -1.79
#